data_AF-A0A7V1SJW7-F1
#
_entry.id   AF-A0A7V1SJW7-F1
#
_cell.length_a   1.000
_cell.length_b   1.000
_cell.length_c   1.000
_cell.angle_alpha   90.00
_cell.angle_beta   90.00
_cell.angle_gamma   90.00
#
_symmetry.space_group_name_H-M   'P 1'
#
loop_
_entity.id
_entity.type
_entity.pdbx_description
1 polymer ?
#
loop_
_entity_poly.entity_id
_entity_poly.type
_entity_poly.pdbx_seq_one_letter_code
_entity_poly.pdbx_strand_id
1 'polypeptide(L)'
;GAIVSEFPIGTPPEPRNFPIRNRIISGLSRGTVVVEATRNSGSLITASSALEQGREVFAVPGSIDSFKSTGSHFLIKQGAKLIENADDILAEFGFLGRSDAEKPVPRNPDGTLREMTEFEKKIYEIIGDYPVHMDDIVRMGNMDAGKVAGILMKMELEGIVRQLPGRMFVR
;
A
#
# COMPACT_ATOMS: atom_id res chain seq x y z
N GLY A 1 5.32 18.52 -8.13
CA GLY A 1 4.51 18.86 -6.93
C GLY A 1 3.80 20.18 -7.15
N ALA A 2 3.00 20.63 -6.17
CA ALA A 2 2.28 21.90 -6.22
C ALA A 2 2.06 22.47 -4.81
N ILE A 3 1.83 23.79 -4.72
CA ILE A 3 1.39 24.48 -3.50
C ILE A 3 -0.01 25.03 -3.79
N VAL A 4 -0.94 24.78 -2.86
CA VAL A 4 -2.33 25.23 -2.97
C VAL A 4 -2.65 26.10 -1.76
N SER A 5 -3.19 27.29 -2.02
CA SER A 5 -3.71 28.20 -1.00
C SER A 5 -4.97 28.86 -1.54
N GLU A 6 -5.97 29.01 -0.68
CA GLU A 6 -7.18 29.80 -0.97
C GLU A 6 -7.03 31.27 -0.55
N PHE A 7 -5.96 31.61 0.16
CA PHE A 7 -5.74 32.96 0.65
C PHE A 7 -5.10 33.85 -0.43
N PRO A 8 -5.47 35.14 -0.48
CA PRO A 8 -4.85 36.10 -1.38
C PRO A 8 -3.32 36.18 -1.22
N ILE A 9 -2.64 36.53 -2.29
CA ILE A 9 -1.19 36.76 -2.29
C ILE A 9 -0.84 37.81 -1.23
N GLY A 10 0.18 37.51 -0.42
CA GLY A 10 0.64 38.39 0.66
C GLY A 10 -0.06 38.17 2.00
N THR A 11 -1.02 37.25 2.11
CA THR A 11 -1.67 36.93 3.39
C THR A 11 -0.65 36.32 4.37
N PRO A 12 -0.47 36.87 5.58
CA PRO A 12 0.45 36.30 6.57
C PRO A 12 -0.11 34.98 7.18
N PRO A 13 0.76 34.11 7.74
CA PRO A 13 0.35 32.85 8.36
C PRO A 13 -0.26 33.06 9.75
N GLU A 14 -1.45 33.66 9.80
CA GLU A 14 -2.14 33.93 11.07
C GLU A 14 -2.66 32.63 11.72
N PRO A 15 -2.61 32.50 13.06
CA PRO A 15 -3.08 31.29 13.77
C PRO A 15 -4.49 30.83 13.40
N ARG A 16 -5.41 31.76 13.14
CA ARG A 16 -6.79 31.47 12.70
C ARG A 16 -6.89 30.80 11.33
N ASN A 17 -5.88 30.96 10.47
CA ASN A 17 -5.89 30.41 9.11
C ASN A 17 -5.53 28.92 9.09
N PHE A 18 -4.84 28.40 10.11
CA PHE A 18 -4.40 27.00 10.12
C PHE A 18 -5.58 26.01 10.21
N PRO A 19 -6.56 26.16 11.13
CA PRO A 19 -7.72 25.28 11.16
C PRO A 19 -8.57 25.37 9.90
N ILE A 20 -8.74 26.58 9.34
CA ILE A 20 -9.51 26.80 8.11
C ILE A 20 -8.90 25.98 6.97
N ARG A 21 -7.59 26.08 6.76
CA ARG A 21 -6.89 25.37 5.68
C ARG A 21 -6.96 23.85 5.81
N ASN A 22 -7.07 23.29 7.01
CA ASN A 22 -7.04 21.84 7.22
C ASN A 22 -8.13 21.09 6.43
N ARG A 23 -9.30 21.69 6.23
CA ARG A 23 -10.36 21.10 5.40
C ARG A 23 -9.99 20.91 3.93
N ILE A 24 -9.04 21.71 3.42
CA ILE A 24 -8.51 21.55 2.05
C ILE A 24 -7.58 20.33 2.00
N ILE A 25 -6.80 20.10 3.06
CA ILE A 25 -5.90 18.94 3.14
C ILE A 25 -6.71 17.64 3.08
N SER A 26 -7.73 17.51 3.95
CA SER A 26 -8.61 16.35 3.96
C SER A 26 -9.50 16.28 2.71
N GLY A 27 -9.95 17.43 2.19
CA GLY A 27 -10.84 17.48 1.04
C GLY A 27 -10.19 17.00 -0.26
N LEU A 28 -8.89 17.30 -0.42
CA LEU A 28 -8.08 16.87 -1.56
C LEU A 28 -7.59 15.41 -1.44
N SER A 29 -7.71 14.78 -0.27
CA SER A 29 -7.32 13.38 -0.05
C SER A 29 -8.51 12.43 -0.17
N ARG A 30 -8.21 11.14 -0.43
CA ARG A 30 -9.19 10.05 -0.27
C ARG A 30 -9.31 9.58 1.18
N GLY A 31 -8.24 9.77 1.96
CA GLY A 31 -8.22 9.51 3.39
C GLY A 31 -7.08 10.26 4.08
N THR A 32 -7.17 10.36 5.40
CA THR A 32 -6.23 11.10 6.24
C THR A 32 -5.60 10.17 7.27
N VAL A 33 -4.27 10.16 7.36
CA VAL A 33 -3.53 9.37 8.35
C VAL A 33 -3.05 10.27 9.47
N VAL A 34 -3.35 9.92 10.72
CA VAL A 34 -2.81 10.56 11.91
C VAL A 34 -1.77 9.65 12.55
N VAL A 35 -0.49 10.04 12.43
CA VAL A 35 0.64 9.26 12.95
C VAL A 35 0.82 9.49 14.45
N GLU A 36 1.01 10.76 14.85
CA GLU A 36 1.07 11.17 16.25
C GLU A 36 0.22 12.41 16.46
N ALA A 37 -0.60 12.39 17.51
CA ALA A 37 -1.39 13.53 17.93
C ALA A 37 -1.71 13.46 19.42
N THR A 38 -1.68 14.60 20.09
CA THR A 38 -2.28 14.76 21.41
C THR A 38 -3.78 14.99 21.28
N ARG A 39 -4.54 14.83 22.37
CA ARG A 39 -6.00 15.05 22.37
C ARG A 39 -6.45 16.46 21.94
N ASN A 40 -5.57 17.45 22.05
CA ASN A 40 -5.83 18.85 21.67
C ASN A 40 -5.03 19.27 20.42
N SER A 41 -4.48 18.32 19.68
CA SER A 41 -3.69 18.61 18.47
C SER A 41 -4.58 19.11 17.33
N GLY A 42 -4.06 20.07 16.55
CA GLY A 42 -4.70 20.53 15.31
C GLY A 42 -4.91 19.41 14.28
N SER A 43 -4.16 18.31 14.37
CA SER A 43 -4.37 17.13 13.53
C SER A 43 -5.76 16.50 13.71
N LEU A 44 -6.36 16.60 14.90
CA LEU A 44 -7.73 16.10 15.14
C LEU A 44 -8.78 16.95 14.42
N ILE A 45 -8.50 18.24 14.20
CA ILE A 45 -9.37 19.11 13.38
C ILE A 45 -9.38 18.62 11.93
N THR A 46 -8.22 18.25 11.39
CA THR A 46 -8.12 17.66 10.05
C THR A 46 -8.85 16.31 9.98
N ALA A 47 -8.70 15.46 11.00
CA ALA A 47 -9.42 14.18 11.06
C ALA A 47 -10.94 14.38 11.14
N SER A 48 -11.42 15.34 11.94
CA SER A 48 -12.86 15.69 12.00
C SER A 48 -13.36 16.18 10.64
N SER A 49 -12.62 17.09 10.01
CA SER A 49 -12.95 17.61 8.68
C SER A 49 -13.00 16.49 7.62
N ALA A 50 -12.10 15.51 7.71
CA ALA A 50 -12.10 14.34 6.84
C ALA A 50 -13.38 13.50 7.00
N LEU A 51 -13.78 13.19 8.23
CA LEU A 51 -15.00 12.45 8.52
C LEU A 51 -16.26 13.20 8.04
N GLU A 52 -16.33 14.52 8.29
CA GLU A 52 -17.44 15.36 7.81
C GLU A 52 -17.53 15.38 6.27
N GLN A 53 -16.41 15.23 5.58
CA GLN A 53 -16.32 15.16 4.12
C GLN A 53 -16.51 13.74 3.56
N GLY A 54 -16.80 12.75 4.40
CA GLY A 54 -16.94 11.34 4.00
C GLY A 54 -15.62 10.74 3.50
N ARG A 55 -14.50 11.13 4.11
CA ARG A 55 -13.16 10.58 3.83
C ARG A 55 -12.76 9.61 4.92
N GLU A 56 -11.97 8.61 4.54
CA GLU A 56 -11.40 7.64 5.48
C GLU A 56 -10.43 8.32 6.45
N VAL A 57 -10.46 7.91 7.72
CA VAL A 57 -9.49 8.33 8.72
C VAL A 57 -8.77 7.11 9.28
N PHE A 58 -7.46 7.17 9.22
CA PHE A 58 -6.55 6.16 9.74
C PHE A 58 -5.73 6.74 10.87
N ALA A 59 -5.38 5.89 11.84
CA ALA A 59 -4.55 6.29 12.96
C ALA A 59 -3.49 5.22 13.24
N VAL A 60 -2.25 5.67 13.42
CA VAL A 60 -1.14 4.80 13.80
C VAL A 60 -1.18 4.62 15.32
N PRO A 61 -1.20 3.37 15.84
CA PRO A 61 -1.12 3.15 17.27
C PRO A 61 0.28 3.53 17.78
N GLY A 62 0.36 3.98 19.02
CA GLY A 62 1.63 4.22 19.70
C GLY A 62 1.59 3.79 21.16
N SER A 63 2.70 4.01 21.87
CA SER A 63 2.81 3.67 23.29
C SER A 63 1.73 4.36 24.13
N ILE A 64 1.10 3.62 25.05
CA ILE A 64 0.12 4.17 26.00
C ILE A 64 0.74 5.17 26.98
N ASP A 65 2.06 5.10 27.20
CA ASP A 65 2.80 6.02 28.06
C ASP A 65 3.17 7.32 27.32
N SER A 66 3.01 7.35 25.98
CA SER A 66 3.29 8.53 25.17
C SER A 66 2.09 9.46 25.11
N PHE A 67 2.24 10.67 25.66
CA PHE A 67 1.23 11.72 25.53
C PHE A 67 0.88 12.05 24.07
N LYS A 68 1.83 11.87 23.14
CA LYS A 68 1.65 12.09 21.70
C LYS A 68 0.82 11.00 21.01
N SER A 69 0.50 9.90 21.67
CA SER A 69 -0.36 8.84 21.13
C SER A 69 -1.82 8.99 21.56
N THR A 70 -2.12 9.88 22.52
CA THR A 70 -3.46 10.03 23.11
C THR A 70 -4.54 10.42 22.09
N GLY A 71 -4.20 11.24 21.10
CA GLY A 71 -5.07 11.65 20.01
C GLY A 71 -5.28 10.54 18.98
N SER A 72 -4.23 9.81 18.60
CA SER A 72 -4.34 8.64 17.73
C SER A 72 -5.22 7.56 18.37
N HIS A 73 -5.01 7.25 19.65
CA HIS A 73 -5.86 6.30 20.39
C HIS A 73 -7.31 6.78 20.52
N PHE A 74 -7.53 8.08 20.71
CA PHE A 74 -8.87 8.64 20.71
C PHE A 74 -9.56 8.42 19.36
N LEU A 75 -8.89 8.71 18.24
CA LEU A 75 -9.44 8.48 16.91
C LEU A 75 -9.77 7.01 16.67
N ILE A 76 -8.88 6.09 17.06
CA ILE A 76 -9.14 4.63 16.97
C ILE A 76 -10.40 4.26 17.75
N LYS A 77 -10.57 4.79 18.98
CA LYS A 77 -11.77 4.57 19.79
C LYS A 77 -13.04 5.20 19.20
N GLN A 78 -12.91 6.18 18.31
CA GLN A 78 -14.04 6.78 17.58
C GLN A 78 -14.33 6.08 16.25
N GLY A 79 -13.58 5.03 15.91
CA GLY A 79 -13.79 4.25 14.69
C GLY A 79 -12.82 4.56 13.55
N ALA A 80 -11.79 5.39 13.75
CA ALA A 80 -10.70 5.48 12.79
C ALA A 80 -10.01 4.12 12.66
N LYS A 81 -9.69 3.70 11.43
CA LYS A 81 -9.03 2.43 11.19
C LYS A 81 -7.60 2.47 11.75
N LEU A 82 -7.28 1.50 12.60
CA LEU A 82 -5.92 1.29 13.06
C LEU A 82 -5.08 0.79 11.89
N ILE A 83 -3.92 1.39 11.67
CA ILE A 83 -2.96 0.97 10.64
C ILE A 83 -1.56 0.81 11.24
N GLU A 84 -0.81 -0.16 10.72
CA GLU A 84 0.57 -0.46 11.11
C GLU A 84 1.53 -0.16 9.95
N ASN A 85 1.05 -0.21 8.72
CA ASN A 85 1.84 0.00 7.51
C ASN A 85 1.01 0.64 6.38
N ALA A 86 1.66 0.89 5.23
CA ALA A 86 1.00 1.49 4.07
C ALA A 86 0.02 0.52 3.39
N ASP A 87 0.24 -0.78 3.50
CA ASP A 87 -0.61 -1.79 2.88
C ASP A 87 -2.01 -1.78 3.51
N ASP A 88 -2.15 -1.52 4.81
CA ASP A 88 -3.46 -1.35 5.47
C ASP A 88 -4.32 -0.23 4.85
N ILE A 89 -3.66 0.84 4.39
CA ILE A 89 -4.29 1.97 3.69
C ILE A 89 -4.63 1.58 2.25
N LEU A 90 -3.69 0.94 1.55
CA LEU A 90 -3.90 0.48 0.18
C LEU A 90 -5.02 -0.55 0.10
N ALA A 91 -5.12 -1.45 1.09
CA ALA A 91 -6.18 -2.43 1.24
C ALA A 91 -7.55 -1.75 1.33
N GLU A 92 -7.66 -0.70 2.15
CA GLU A 92 -8.92 0.03 2.35
C GLU A 92 -9.46 0.63 1.05
N PHE A 93 -8.56 1.11 0.20
CA PHE A 93 -8.95 1.69 -1.09
C PHE A 93 -8.97 0.68 -2.24
N GLY A 94 -8.80 -0.62 -1.96
CA GLY A 94 -8.77 -1.68 -2.97
C GLY A 94 -7.55 -1.63 -3.91
N PHE A 95 -6.48 -0.94 -3.50
CA PHE A 95 -5.24 -0.79 -4.26
C PHE A 95 -4.26 -1.94 -4.05
N LEU A 96 -4.38 -2.69 -2.96
CA LEU A 96 -3.86 -4.05 -2.92
C LEU A 96 -4.77 -4.89 -3.81
N GLY A 97 -4.60 -4.75 -5.13
CA GLY A 97 -5.41 -5.43 -6.11
C GLY A 97 -5.47 -6.92 -5.77
N ARG A 98 -6.66 -7.45 -5.53
CA ARG A 98 -6.93 -8.89 -5.48
C ARG A 98 -5.80 -9.69 -4.80
N SER A 99 -5.37 -9.28 -3.62
CA SER A 99 -4.50 -10.13 -2.80
C SER A 99 -5.40 -11.25 -2.26
N ASP A 100 -5.14 -12.47 -2.72
CA ASP A 100 -5.66 -13.76 -2.26
C ASP A 100 -7.05 -14.26 -2.69
N ALA A 101 -8.00 -13.44 -3.15
CA ALA A 101 -9.31 -13.96 -3.59
C ALA A 101 -9.36 -14.45 -5.06
N GLU A 102 -8.47 -13.95 -5.91
CA GLU A 102 -8.30 -14.44 -7.29
C GLU A 102 -6.82 -14.34 -7.67
N LYS A 103 -5.96 -15.11 -6.99
CA LYS A 103 -4.76 -15.58 -7.68
C LYS A 103 -5.29 -16.31 -8.91
N PRO A 104 -4.91 -15.94 -10.16
CA PRO A 104 -5.23 -16.77 -11.30
C PRO A 104 -4.53 -18.09 -11.02
N VAL A 105 -5.26 -19.04 -10.44
CA VAL A 105 -4.78 -20.42 -10.38
C VAL A 105 -4.62 -20.76 -11.84
N PRO A 106 -3.38 -21.04 -12.31
CA PRO A 106 -3.17 -21.20 -13.72
C PRO A 106 -4.11 -22.30 -14.18
N ARG A 107 -5.00 -21.96 -15.13
CA ARG A 107 -5.97 -22.90 -15.67
C ARG A 107 -5.49 -23.31 -17.05
N ASN A 108 -5.67 -24.57 -17.38
CA ASN A 108 -5.52 -25.03 -18.74
C ASN A 108 -6.58 -24.35 -19.64
N PRO A 109 -6.41 -24.34 -20.97
CA PRO A 109 -7.40 -23.79 -21.90
C PRO A 109 -8.82 -24.39 -21.76
N ASP A 110 -8.94 -25.56 -21.12
CA ASP A 110 -10.18 -26.27 -20.82
C ASP A 110 -10.82 -25.87 -19.46
N GLY A 111 -10.20 -24.95 -18.72
CA GLY A 111 -10.69 -24.47 -17.42
C GLY A 111 -10.28 -25.33 -16.21
N THR A 112 -9.53 -26.42 -16.40
CA THR A 112 -9.01 -27.25 -15.29
C THR A 112 -7.84 -26.59 -14.57
N LEU A 113 -7.63 -26.94 -13.30
CA LEU A 113 -6.46 -26.49 -12.52
C LEU A 113 -5.19 -27.04 -13.16
N ARG A 114 -4.25 -26.16 -13.51
CA ARG A 114 -2.98 -26.57 -14.08
C ARG A 114 -2.04 -27.01 -12.98
N GLU A 115 -1.46 -28.17 -13.17
CA GLU A 115 -0.34 -28.63 -12.36
C GLU A 115 0.93 -27.89 -12.78
N MET A 116 1.51 -27.15 -11.84
CA MET A 116 2.86 -26.61 -12.00
C MET A 116 3.86 -27.76 -11.89
N THR A 117 4.82 -27.79 -12.81
CA THR A 117 5.97 -28.66 -12.68
C THR A 117 6.78 -28.31 -11.42
N GLU A 118 7.54 -29.26 -10.89
CA GLU A 118 8.39 -29.04 -9.72
C GLU A 118 9.35 -27.85 -9.89
N PHE A 119 9.81 -27.61 -11.13
CA PHE A 119 10.68 -26.49 -11.46
C PHE A 119 9.93 -25.14 -11.47
N GLU A 120 8.70 -25.11 -12.00
CA GLU A 120 7.84 -23.92 -11.95
C GLU A 120 7.49 -23.56 -10.50
N LYS A 121 7.15 -24.56 -9.66
CA LYS A 121 6.90 -24.34 -8.23
C LYS A 121 8.11 -23.73 -7.52
N LYS A 122 9.30 -24.29 -7.75
CA LYS A 122 10.53 -23.79 -7.13
C LYS A 122 10.85 -22.35 -7.53
N ILE A 123 10.70 -22.00 -8.81
CA ILE A 123 10.88 -20.62 -9.29
C ILE A 123 9.82 -19.70 -8.69
N TYR A 124 8.56 -20.14 -8.65
CA TYR A 124 7.45 -19.38 -8.07
C TYR A 124 7.67 -19.08 -6.59
N GLU A 125 8.19 -20.05 -5.82
CA GLU A 125 8.57 -19.86 -4.41
C GLU A 125 9.69 -18.84 -4.24
N ILE A 126 10.71 -18.84 -5.11
CA ILE A 126 11.84 -17.91 -5.05
C ILE A 126 11.42 -16.45 -5.33
N ILE A 127 10.53 -16.22 -6.29
CA ILE A 127 10.18 -14.86 -6.74
C ILE A 127 9.42 -14.05 -5.68
N GLY A 128 8.71 -14.70 -4.75
CA GLY A 128 8.08 -14.00 -3.61
C GLY A 128 7.20 -12.82 -4.01
N ASP A 129 7.07 -11.85 -3.09
CA ASP A 129 6.31 -10.61 -3.30
C ASP A 129 7.21 -9.41 -3.68
N TYR A 130 8.54 -9.60 -3.65
CA TYR A 130 9.53 -8.58 -4.00
C TYR A 130 10.27 -8.95 -5.29
N PRO A 131 10.58 -8.00 -6.18
CA PRO A 131 11.27 -8.30 -7.42
C PRO A 131 12.63 -8.99 -7.18
N VAL A 132 12.86 -10.12 -7.85
CA VAL A 132 14.12 -10.88 -7.79
C VAL A 132 14.81 -10.87 -9.16
N HIS A 133 16.12 -10.67 -9.18
CA HIS A 133 16.90 -10.70 -10.43
C HIS A 133 17.01 -12.13 -10.98
N MET A 134 16.99 -12.27 -12.31
CA MET A 134 17.11 -13.58 -12.97
C MET A 134 18.30 -14.40 -12.47
N ASP A 135 19.48 -13.78 -12.29
CA ASP A 135 20.68 -14.48 -11.81
C ASP A 135 20.54 -15.01 -10.38
N ASP A 136 19.78 -14.31 -9.53
CA ASP A 136 19.49 -14.77 -8.17
C ASP A 136 18.52 -15.96 -8.20
N ILE A 137 17.54 -15.95 -9.12
CA ILE A 137 16.64 -17.10 -9.35
C ILE A 137 17.43 -18.32 -9.81
N VAL A 138 18.39 -18.14 -10.73
CA VAL A 138 19.29 -19.20 -11.19
C VAL A 138 20.11 -19.76 -10.02
N ARG A 139 20.71 -18.88 -9.22
CA ARG A 139 21.54 -19.26 -8.06
C ARG A 139 20.74 -19.98 -6.98
N MET A 140 19.60 -19.44 -6.57
CA MET A 140 18.74 -20.02 -5.52
C MET A 140 18.01 -21.27 -6.00
N GLY A 141 17.62 -21.31 -7.27
CA GLY A 141 16.99 -22.45 -7.90
C GLY A 141 17.94 -23.63 -8.08
N ASN A 142 19.25 -23.39 -8.09
CA ASN A 142 20.27 -24.36 -8.48
C ASN A 142 19.92 -25.03 -9.82
N MET A 143 19.63 -24.19 -10.82
CA MET A 143 19.13 -24.58 -12.14
C MET A 143 19.98 -23.95 -13.23
N ASP A 144 19.98 -24.56 -14.41
CA ASP A 144 20.62 -23.97 -15.59
C ASP A 144 19.94 -22.65 -16.00
N ALA A 145 20.73 -21.66 -16.39
CA ALA A 145 20.24 -20.33 -16.75
C ALA A 145 19.30 -20.35 -17.96
N GLY A 146 19.59 -21.21 -18.96
CA GLY A 146 18.72 -21.39 -20.12
C GLY A 146 17.38 -22.03 -19.73
N LYS A 147 17.41 -22.99 -18.81
CA LYS A 147 16.20 -23.61 -18.26
C LYS A 147 15.34 -22.61 -17.48
N VAL A 148 15.95 -21.77 -16.64
CA VAL A 148 15.24 -20.73 -15.89
C VAL A 148 14.63 -19.69 -16.84
N ALA A 149 15.38 -19.24 -17.86
CA ALA A 149 14.88 -18.31 -18.86
C ALA A 149 13.62 -18.83 -19.57
N GLY A 150 13.65 -20.09 -20.01
CA GLY A 150 12.51 -20.71 -20.70
C GLY A 150 11.28 -20.86 -19.80
N ILE A 151 11.48 -21.22 -18.53
CA ILE A 151 10.38 -21.34 -17.57
C ILE A 151 9.79 -19.97 -17.23
N LEU A 152 10.62 -18.96 -16.96
CA LEU A 152 10.16 -17.59 -16.69
C LEU A 152 9.37 -17.01 -17.86
N MET A 153 9.87 -17.19 -19.09
CA MET A 153 9.17 -16.75 -20.30
C MET A 153 7.80 -17.44 -20.44
N LYS A 154 7.74 -18.76 -20.21
CA LYS A 154 6.49 -19.52 -20.24
C LYS A 154 5.51 -19.00 -19.18
N MET A 155 5.97 -18.87 -17.94
CA MET A 155 5.15 -18.39 -16.82
C MET A 155 4.68 -16.94 -17.03
N GLU A 156 5.48 -16.10 -17.70
CA GLU A 156 5.09 -14.73 -18.07
C GLU A 156 4.01 -14.71 -19.15
N LEU A 157 4.15 -15.51 -20.22
CA LEU A 157 3.12 -15.64 -21.25
C LEU A 157 1.78 -16.12 -20.70
N GLU A 158 1.83 -16.89 -19.62
CA GLU A 158 0.67 -17.45 -18.92
C GLU A 158 0.14 -16.51 -17.81
N GLY A 159 0.79 -15.36 -17.60
CA GLY A 159 0.37 -14.35 -16.62
C GLY A 159 0.61 -14.73 -15.15
N ILE A 160 1.50 -15.70 -14.89
CA ILE A 160 1.83 -16.19 -13.54
C ILE A 160 2.93 -15.35 -12.88
N VAL A 161 3.81 -14.75 -13.69
CA VAL A 161 4.88 -13.84 -13.26
C VAL A 161 4.97 -12.67 -14.24
N ARG A 162 5.61 -11.58 -13.84
CA ARG A 162 5.83 -10.41 -14.68
C ARG A 162 7.30 -10.02 -14.70
N GLN A 163 7.84 -9.74 -15.89
CA GLN A 163 9.15 -9.12 -16.03
C GLN A 163 9.07 -7.60 -15.83
N LEU A 164 9.96 -7.08 -14.98
CA LEU A 164 10.20 -5.66 -14.77
C LEU A 164 11.52 -5.24 -15.45
N PRO A 165 11.75 -3.93 -15.63
CA PRO A 165 13.02 -3.42 -16.15
C PRO A 165 14.23 -3.98 -15.38
N GLY A 166 15.31 -4.28 -16.10
CA GLY A 166 16.53 -4.83 -15.49
C GLY A 166 16.49 -6.34 -15.21
N ARG A 167 15.67 -7.13 -15.92
CA ARG A 167 15.54 -8.60 -15.73
C ARG A 167 15.15 -9.00 -14.31
N MET A 168 14.34 -8.16 -13.69
CA MET A 168 13.72 -8.43 -12.40
C MET A 168 12.38 -9.12 -12.64
N PHE A 169 12.03 -10.10 -11.82
CA PHE A 169 10.76 -10.83 -11.92
C PHE A 169 9.99 -10.72 -10.61
N VAL A 170 8.67 -10.59 -10.71
CA VAL A 170 7.72 -10.58 -9.59
C VAL A 170 6.53 -11.47 -9.93
N ARG A 171 5.81 -11.96 -8.91
CA ARG A 171 4.52 -12.66 -9.09
C ARG A 171 3.45 -11.71 -9.64
#